data_AF-V9E343-F1
#
_entry.id   AF-V9E343-F1
#
_cell.length_a   1.000
_cell.length_b   1.000
_cell.length_c   1.000
_cell.angle_alpha   90.00
_cell.angle_beta   90.00
_cell.angle_gamma   90.00
#
_symmetry.space_group_name_H-M   'P 1'
#
loop_
_entity.id
_entity.type
_entity.pdbx_description
1 polymer ?
#
loop_
_entity_poly.entity_id
_entity_poly.type
_entity_poly.pdbx_seq_one_letter_code
_entity_poly.pdbx_strand_id
1 'polypeptide(L)'
;MARGNPITQLPSELFEGVLSYLTLGGTNLAELPQNVAEPSTALAYLDVTDTDIAFFRSWMEPLVEDMLGVMPLLAAGGTPYCSDLDAIMSGSSSKFTTPFETGQSTLLMNASVENWEYLLQAVDCSPSYGLALFPLEYWDVKYGTHDSEF
;
A
#
# COMPACT_ATOMS: atom_id res chain seq x y z
N MET A 1 -13.71 5.71 8.24
CA MET A 1 -12.95 4.53 8.68
C MET A 1 -12.10 4.92 9.89
N ALA A 2 -12.10 4.14 10.96
CA ALA A 2 -11.20 4.38 12.08
C ALA A 2 -9.92 3.57 11.84
N ARG A 3 -8.81 4.27 11.64
CA ARG A 3 -7.48 3.64 11.64
C ARG A 3 -7.27 3.01 13.01
N GLY A 4 -7.10 1.70 13.03
CA GLY A 4 -7.05 0.92 14.27
C GLY A 4 -5.70 1.03 14.97
N ASN A 5 -4.66 1.46 14.25
CA ASN A 5 -3.29 1.45 14.73
C ASN A 5 -2.61 2.83 14.53
N PRO A 6 -2.17 3.50 15.61
CA PRO A 6 -1.62 4.85 15.56
C PRO A 6 -0.16 4.92 15.06
N ILE A 7 0.40 3.84 14.51
CA ILE A 7 1.75 3.87 13.92
C ILE A 7 1.81 4.94 12.81
N THR A 8 2.76 5.86 12.95
CA THR A 8 3.04 6.95 11.99
C THR A 8 4.43 6.87 11.38
N GLN A 9 5.33 6.07 11.97
CA GLN A 9 6.73 5.95 11.55
C GLN A 9 7.20 4.51 11.76
N LEU A 10 8.17 4.09 10.95
CA LEU A 10 8.78 2.77 11.01
C LEU A 10 10.31 2.89 11.09
N PRO A 11 10.98 1.99 11.81
CA PRO A 11 12.44 1.87 11.76
C PRO A 11 12.88 1.34 10.39
N SER A 12 14.05 1.79 9.90
CA SER A 12 14.61 1.30 8.62
C SER A 12 15.03 -0.16 8.71
N GLU A 13 15.47 -0.59 9.90
CA GLU A 13 15.92 -1.96 10.20
C GLU A 13 14.82 -3.00 9.94
N LEU A 14 13.54 -2.59 10.00
CA LEU A 14 12.42 -3.44 9.62
C LEU A 14 12.53 -3.90 8.17
N PHE A 15 13.02 -3.05 7.26
CA PHE A 15 13.16 -3.36 5.84
C PHE A 15 14.51 -4.00 5.50
N GLU A 16 15.40 -4.16 6.47
CA GLU A 16 16.73 -4.79 6.31
C GLU A 16 16.74 -6.25 6.81
N GLY A 17 15.75 -6.64 7.60
CA GLY A 17 15.58 -8.02 8.08
C GLY A 17 15.04 -8.97 7.00
N VAL A 18 15.21 -10.28 7.19
CA VAL A 18 14.63 -11.30 6.31
C VAL A 18 13.11 -11.38 6.56
N LEU A 19 12.33 -10.73 5.71
CA LEU A 19 10.87 -10.67 5.79
C LEU A 19 10.28 -10.88 4.41
N SER A 20 9.25 -11.73 4.32
CA SER A 20 8.56 -11.98 3.04
C SER A 20 7.26 -11.20 2.88
N TYR A 21 6.57 -10.91 3.99
CA TYR A 21 5.29 -10.21 3.98
C TYR A 21 5.30 -9.18 5.11
N LEU A 22 4.90 -7.96 4.79
CA LEU A 22 4.71 -6.88 5.76
C LEU A 22 3.36 -6.21 5.52
N THR A 23 2.51 -6.20 6.56
CA THR A 23 1.19 -5.57 6.52
C THR A 23 1.16 -4.37 7.46
N LEU A 24 0.93 -3.20 6.88
CA LEU A 24 0.85 -1.89 7.52
C LEU A 24 -0.49 -1.21 7.23
N GLY A 25 -1.41 -1.93 6.58
CA GLY A 25 -2.72 -1.41 6.21
C GLY A 25 -3.52 -0.88 7.41
N GLY A 26 -4.25 0.21 7.21
CA GLY A 26 -5.09 0.84 8.25
C GLY A 26 -4.31 1.53 9.39
N THR A 27 -3.01 1.77 9.21
CA THR A 27 -2.19 2.61 10.11
C THR A 27 -2.23 4.09 9.72
N ASN A 28 -1.64 4.97 10.53
CA ASN A 28 -1.47 6.41 10.23
C ASN A 28 -0.16 6.71 9.47
N LEU A 29 0.39 5.73 8.75
CA LEU A 29 1.68 5.88 8.08
C LEU A 29 1.55 6.83 6.88
N ALA A 30 2.30 7.92 6.87
CA ALA A 30 2.34 8.87 5.75
C ALA A 30 3.53 8.66 4.82
N GLU A 31 4.60 8.04 5.32
CA GLU A 31 5.83 7.82 4.58
C GLU A 31 6.55 6.57 5.06
N LEU A 32 7.29 5.93 4.14
CA LEU A 32 8.25 4.89 4.47
C LEU A 32 9.60 5.51 4.88
N PRO A 33 10.46 4.76 5.61
CA PRO A 33 11.76 5.25 6.06
C PRO A 33 12.55 5.88 4.91
N GLN A 34 13.18 7.02 5.17
CA GLN A 34 13.88 7.77 4.13
C GLN A 34 15.03 6.96 3.51
N ASN A 35 15.76 6.22 4.34
CA ASN A 35 16.91 5.43 3.94
C ASN A 35 16.77 4.02 4.52
N VAL A 36 17.06 3.02 3.68
CA VAL A 36 17.21 1.61 4.06
C VAL A 36 18.52 1.18 3.42
N ALA A 37 19.50 0.79 4.23
CA ALA A 37 20.86 0.57 3.76
C ALA A 37 20.96 -0.72 2.93
N GLU A 38 20.31 -1.79 3.41
CA GLU A 38 20.29 -3.10 2.77
C GLU A 38 18.84 -3.60 2.67
N PRO A 39 18.04 -3.14 1.68
CA PRO A 39 16.67 -3.58 1.52
C PRO A 39 16.58 -5.10 1.36
N SER A 40 15.66 -5.71 2.08
CA SER A 40 15.46 -7.16 2.10
C SER A 40 14.97 -7.68 0.76
N THR A 41 15.83 -8.40 0.04
CA THR A 41 15.47 -9.09 -1.21
C THR A 41 14.52 -10.28 -0.97
N ALA A 42 14.18 -10.58 0.27
CA ALA A 42 13.20 -11.61 0.60
C ALA A 42 11.75 -11.07 0.60
N LEU A 43 11.57 -9.74 0.55
CA LEU A 43 10.26 -9.09 0.62
C LEU A 43 9.50 -9.32 -0.68
N ALA A 44 8.41 -10.07 -0.58
CA ALA A 44 7.54 -10.43 -1.69
C ALA A 44 6.20 -9.69 -1.66
N TYR A 45 5.85 -9.05 -0.53
CA TYR A 45 4.60 -8.32 -0.40
C TYR A 45 4.66 -7.26 0.70
N LEU A 46 4.22 -6.05 0.36
CA LEU A 46 4.08 -4.92 1.26
C LEU A 46 2.68 -4.32 1.11
N ASP A 47 1.86 -4.49 2.14
CA ASP A 47 0.53 -3.90 2.23
C ASP A 47 0.58 -2.60 3.03
N VAL A 48 0.22 -1.50 2.36
CA VAL A 48 0.07 -0.14 2.91
C VAL A 48 -1.33 0.42 2.61
N THR A 49 -2.31 -0.45 2.43
CA THR A 49 -3.70 -0.06 2.15
C THR A 49 -4.29 0.85 3.23
N ASP A 50 -5.15 1.79 2.86
CA ASP A 50 -5.83 2.72 3.79
C ASP A 50 -4.88 3.55 4.69
N THR A 51 -3.65 3.82 4.22
CA THR A 51 -2.66 4.70 4.87
C THR A 51 -2.57 6.10 4.23
N ASP A 52 -1.75 6.97 4.86
CA ASP A 52 -1.23 8.28 4.41
C ASP A 52 -0.34 8.31 3.15
N ILE A 53 0.05 7.15 2.60
CA ILE A 53 1.16 7.12 1.63
C ILE A 53 0.79 7.84 0.31
N ALA A 54 1.56 8.86 -0.03
CA ALA A 54 1.38 9.65 -1.25
C ALA A 54 2.54 9.55 -2.25
N PHE A 55 3.61 8.82 -1.88
CA PHE A 55 4.79 8.59 -2.70
C PHE A 55 5.57 7.37 -2.20
N PHE A 56 6.44 6.82 -3.06
CA PHE A 56 7.35 5.72 -2.69
C PHE A 56 8.82 6.14 -2.74
N ARG A 57 9.65 5.48 -1.93
CA ARG A 57 11.08 5.77 -1.78
C ARG A 57 11.90 5.05 -2.84
N SER A 58 13.03 5.63 -3.25
CA SER A 58 13.88 5.06 -4.31
C SER A 58 14.50 3.71 -3.94
N TRP A 59 14.75 3.45 -2.65
CA TRP A 59 15.28 2.16 -2.21
C TRP A 59 14.33 0.98 -2.46
N MET A 60 13.05 1.24 -2.78
CA MET A 60 12.06 0.22 -3.09
C MET A 60 12.12 -0.26 -4.54
N GLU A 61 12.71 0.53 -5.45
CA GLU A 61 12.81 0.20 -6.88
C GLU A 61 13.38 -1.21 -7.13
N PRO A 62 14.55 -1.60 -6.58
CA PRO A 62 15.09 -2.93 -6.82
C PRO A 62 14.20 -4.06 -6.28
N LEU A 63 13.43 -3.81 -5.20
CA LEU A 63 12.51 -4.80 -4.65
C LEU A 63 11.30 -4.99 -5.55
N VAL A 64 10.75 -3.89 -6.08
CA VAL A 64 9.64 -3.93 -7.03
C VAL A 64 10.08 -4.63 -8.30
N GLU A 65 11.25 -4.29 -8.82
CA GLU A 65 11.82 -4.88 -10.03
C GLU A 65 11.99 -6.40 -9.93
N ASP A 66 12.40 -6.91 -8.76
CA ASP A 66 12.54 -8.36 -8.52
C ASP A 66 11.20 -9.11 -8.61
N MET A 67 10.09 -8.45 -8.23
CA MET A 67 8.75 -9.03 -8.22
C MET A 67 7.93 -8.73 -9.48
N LEU A 68 8.45 -7.89 -10.40
CA LEU A 68 7.75 -7.55 -11.65
C LEU A 68 7.41 -8.80 -12.46
N GLY A 69 6.19 -8.84 -13.00
CA GLY A 69 5.69 -9.97 -13.78
C GLY A 69 5.35 -11.22 -12.96
N VAL A 70 5.63 -11.25 -11.65
CA VAL A 70 5.21 -12.32 -10.73
C VAL A 70 3.94 -11.90 -9.99
N MET A 71 4.02 -10.80 -9.25
CA MET A 71 2.88 -10.19 -8.55
C MET A 71 3.24 -8.74 -8.15
N PRO A 72 2.26 -7.86 -7.97
CA PRO A 72 2.52 -6.53 -7.42
C PRO A 72 3.12 -6.66 -6.01
N LEU A 73 4.33 -6.12 -5.83
CA LEU A 73 4.96 -6.05 -4.50
C LEU A 73 4.10 -5.18 -3.56
N LEU A 74 3.51 -4.11 -4.09
CA LEU A 74 2.88 -3.05 -3.31
C LEU A 74 1.35 -3.17 -3.39
N ALA A 75 0.69 -3.39 -2.27
CA ALA A 75 -0.75 -3.18 -2.15
C ALA A 75 -1.01 -1.84 -1.46
N ALA A 76 -1.65 -0.90 -2.17
CA ALA A 76 -1.76 0.50 -1.74
C ALA A 76 -3.15 1.09 -1.96
N GLY A 77 -4.18 0.27 -2.16
CA GLY A 77 -5.57 0.72 -2.27
C GLY A 77 -6.00 1.62 -1.11
N GLY A 78 -6.78 2.66 -1.41
CA GLY A 78 -7.24 3.64 -0.41
C GLY A 78 -6.20 4.70 0.00
N THR A 79 -5.00 4.68 -0.58
CA THR A 79 -3.98 5.71 -0.34
C THR A 79 -4.13 6.94 -1.26
N PRO A 80 -3.57 8.11 -0.87
CA PRO A 80 -3.43 9.25 -1.78
C PRO A 80 -2.67 8.91 -3.07
N TYR A 81 -1.63 8.07 -3.00
CA TYR A 81 -0.88 7.63 -4.17
C TYR A 81 -1.79 6.93 -5.20
N CYS A 82 -2.62 5.99 -4.75
CA CYS A 82 -3.53 5.28 -5.65
C CYS A 82 -4.65 6.17 -6.19
N SER A 83 -5.04 7.22 -5.46
CA SER A 83 -5.98 8.23 -5.96
C SER A 83 -5.36 9.05 -7.10
N ASP A 84 -4.10 9.45 -6.95
CA ASP A 84 -3.34 10.10 -8.02
C ASP A 84 -3.15 9.17 -9.22
N LEU A 85 -2.83 7.88 -8.97
CA LEU A 85 -2.62 6.91 -10.04
C LEU A 85 -3.88 6.68 -10.87
N ASP A 86 -5.06 6.56 -10.24
CA ASP A 86 -6.34 6.46 -10.95
C ASP A 86 -6.64 7.72 -11.79
N ALA A 87 -6.36 8.90 -11.24
CA ALA A 87 -6.49 10.15 -11.98
C ALA A 87 -5.53 10.22 -13.19
N ILE A 88 -4.30 9.72 -13.05
CA ILE A 88 -3.32 9.65 -14.14
C ILE A 88 -3.77 8.66 -15.22
N MET A 89 -4.17 7.44 -14.83
CA MET A 89 -4.56 6.37 -15.75
C MET A 89 -5.87 6.68 -16.49
N SER A 90 -6.78 7.43 -15.86
CA SER A 90 -8.00 7.93 -16.49
C SER A 90 -7.78 9.15 -17.40
N GLY A 91 -6.58 9.72 -17.40
CA GLY A 91 -6.24 10.95 -18.14
C GLY A 91 -6.78 12.23 -17.49
N SER A 92 -7.30 12.16 -16.26
CA SER A 92 -7.78 13.31 -15.49
C SER A 92 -6.63 14.16 -14.92
N SER A 93 -5.46 13.55 -14.72
CA SER A 93 -4.21 14.21 -14.32
C SER A 93 -3.05 13.72 -15.20
N SER A 94 -1.98 14.51 -15.28
CA SER A 94 -0.73 14.13 -15.94
C SER A 94 0.45 13.99 -14.98
N LYS A 95 0.20 14.11 -13.68
CA LYS A 95 1.23 14.07 -12.63
C LYS A 95 0.64 13.64 -11.29
N PHE A 96 1.52 13.14 -10.42
CA PHE A 96 1.22 12.99 -9.01
C PHE A 96 1.05 14.37 -8.35
N THR A 97 0.18 14.45 -7.36
CA THR A 97 -0.10 15.67 -6.59
C THR A 97 1.06 15.99 -5.65
N THR A 98 1.70 14.95 -5.11
CA THR A 98 2.92 15.07 -4.30
C THR A 98 4.08 15.61 -5.14
N PRO A 99 4.75 16.70 -4.73
CA PRO A 99 5.96 17.18 -5.39
C PRO A 99 7.09 16.14 -5.33
N PHE A 100 7.81 16.01 -6.44
CA PHE A 100 8.97 15.12 -6.48
C PHE A 100 10.12 15.69 -5.64
N GLU A 101 10.68 14.86 -4.77
CA GLU A 101 11.81 15.20 -3.90
C GLU A 101 12.93 14.15 -3.99
N THR A 102 14.16 14.54 -3.62
CA THR A 102 15.30 13.62 -3.58
C THR A 102 15.03 12.45 -2.63
N GLY A 103 15.26 11.23 -3.11
CA GLY A 103 14.99 9.99 -2.37
C GLY A 103 13.62 9.38 -2.63
N GLN A 104 12.77 10.02 -3.45
CA GLN A 104 11.60 9.37 -4.02
C GLN A 104 11.98 8.51 -5.23
N SER A 105 11.19 7.46 -5.48
CA SER A 105 11.39 6.57 -6.61
C SER A 105 11.10 7.31 -7.92
N THR A 106 12.07 7.25 -8.84
CA THR A 106 11.93 7.77 -10.20
C THR A 106 11.05 6.90 -11.08
N LEU A 107 10.86 5.62 -10.74
CA LEU A 107 9.96 4.72 -11.46
C LEU A 107 8.53 4.78 -10.91
N LEU A 108 8.35 4.65 -9.59
CA LEU A 108 7.03 4.67 -8.97
C LEU A 108 6.40 6.08 -8.96
N MET A 109 7.19 7.15 -9.08
CA MET A 109 6.66 8.52 -9.19
C MET A 109 6.66 9.08 -10.62
N ASN A 110 6.84 8.23 -11.64
CA ASN A 110 6.84 8.67 -13.04
C ASN A 110 5.47 8.47 -13.71
N ALA A 111 4.73 9.56 -13.90
CA ALA A 111 3.40 9.57 -14.51
C ALA A 111 3.40 9.48 -16.05
N SER A 112 4.56 9.38 -16.71
CA SER A 112 4.63 9.32 -18.16
C SER A 112 3.94 8.06 -18.71
N VAL A 113 3.33 8.19 -19.89
CA VAL A 113 2.54 7.10 -20.51
C VAL A 113 3.40 5.85 -20.76
N GLU A 114 4.68 6.05 -21.06
CA GLU A 114 5.65 4.97 -21.26
C GLU A 114 5.88 4.14 -20.00
N ASN A 115 5.59 4.69 -18.82
CA ASN A 115 5.77 4.03 -17.52
C ASN A 115 4.49 3.38 -16.98
N TRP A 116 3.35 3.55 -17.65
CA TRP A 116 2.07 3.07 -17.11
C TRP A 116 2.02 1.56 -16.87
N GLU A 117 2.57 0.77 -17.79
CA GLU A 117 2.63 -0.69 -17.62
C GLU A 117 3.44 -1.09 -16.37
N TYR A 118 4.56 -0.40 -16.11
CA TYR A 118 5.36 -0.62 -14.91
C TYR A 118 4.54 -0.33 -13.65
N LEU A 119 3.86 0.82 -13.59
CA LEU A 119 3.05 1.22 -12.43
C LEU A 119 1.93 0.22 -12.13
N LEU A 120 1.24 -0.26 -13.17
CA LEU A 120 0.15 -1.23 -13.05
C LEU A 120 0.62 -2.63 -12.62
N GLN A 121 1.86 -3.00 -12.93
CA GLN A 121 2.46 -4.25 -12.48
C GLN A 121 3.06 -4.13 -11.07
N ALA A 122 3.58 -2.96 -10.72
CA ALA A 122 4.25 -2.71 -9.45
C ALA A 122 3.28 -2.53 -8.27
N VAL A 123 2.15 -1.86 -8.52
CA VAL A 123 1.24 -1.40 -7.47
C VAL A 123 -0.19 -1.90 -7.71
N ASP A 124 -0.70 -2.65 -6.74
CA ASP A 124 -2.11 -3.01 -6.63
C ASP A 124 -2.87 -1.91 -5.87
N CYS A 125 -3.68 -1.15 -6.59
CA CYS A 125 -4.57 -0.12 -6.03
C CYS A 125 -5.99 -0.63 -5.74
N SER A 126 -6.24 -1.93 -5.85
CA SER A 126 -7.53 -2.51 -5.46
C SER A 126 -7.80 -2.30 -3.97
N PRO A 127 -9.07 -2.10 -3.57
CA PRO A 127 -9.43 -1.89 -2.17
C PRO A 127 -9.01 -3.11 -1.32
N SER A 128 -8.60 -2.86 -0.08
CA SER A 128 -8.20 -3.92 0.84
C SER A 128 -9.31 -4.95 1.02
N TYR A 129 -9.00 -6.22 0.75
CA TYR A 129 -9.86 -7.37 1.07
C TYR A 129 -10.03 -7.56 2.60
N GLY A 130 -9.31 -6.78 3.42
CA GLY A 130 -9.44 -6.73 4.88
C GLY A 130 -10.77 -6.16 5.37
N LEU A 131 -11.59 -5.58 4.48
CA LEU A 131 -13.03 -5.61 4.68
C LEU A 131 -13.48 -7.05 4.54
N ALA A 132 -13.34 -7.76 5.66
CA ALA A 132 -14.46 -8.44 6.24
C ALA A 132 -15.80 -7.78 5.82
N LEU A 133 -16.32 -8.13 4.64
CA LEU A 133 -17.74 -8.33 4.44
C LEU A 133 -18.15 -9.53 5.30
N PHE A 134 -17.82 -9.49 6.60
CA PHE A 134 -18.49 -10.28 7.61
C PHE A 134 -19.81 -9.56 7.72
N PRO A 135 -20.88 -10.10 7.12
CA PRO A 135 -22.18 -9.50 7.25
C PRO A 135 -22.55 -9.76 8.71
N LEU A 136 -22.25 -8.82 9.60
CA LEU A 136 -22.48 -8.98 11.04
C LEU A 136 -23.95 -9.35 11.27
N GLU A 137 -24.86 -8.74 10.50
CA GLU A 137 -26.27 -9.09 10.43
C GLU A 137 -26.52 -10.58 10.14
N TYR A 138 -25.78 -11.21 9.23
CA TYR A 138 -25.91 -12.65 8.94
C TYR A 138 -25.47 -13.52 10.14
N TRP A 139 -24.42 -13.10 10.84
CA TRP A 139 -23.90 -13.85 11.99
C TRP A 139 -24.75 -13.63 13.24
N ASP A 140 -25.25 -12.42 13.47
CA ASP A 140 -26.19 -12.11 14.55
C ASP A 140 -27.51 -12.86 14.37
N VAL A 141 -28.01 -12.98 13.13
CA VAL A 141 -29.18 -13.83 12.84
C VAL A 141 -28.90 -15.31 13.09
N LYS A 142 -27.68 -15.78 12.81
CA LYS A 142 -27.36 -17.21 12.83
C LYS A 142 -26.85 -17.72 14.19
N TYR A 143 -26.20 -16.86 14.96
CA TYR A 143 -25.50 -17.20 16.19
C TYR A 143 -25.70 -16.18 17.32
N GLY A 144 -26.44 -15.10 17.08
CA GLY A 144 -26.84 -14.19 18.14
C GLY A 144 -27.61 -14.95 19.21
N THR A 145 -27.17 -14.82 20.46
CA THR A 145 -27.94 -15.31 21.60
C THR A 145 -29.20 -14.46 21.68
N HIS A 146 -30.33 -15.03 21.27
CA HIS A 146 -31.62 -14.48 21.67
C HIS A 146 -31.70 -14.64 23.19
N ASP A 147 -31.53 -13.54 23.92
CA ASP A 147 -31.94 -13.49 25.32
C ASP A 147 -33.45 -13.71 25.33
N SER A 148 -33.84 -14.97 25.51
CA SER A 148 -35.21 -15.32 25.88
C SER A 148 -35.42 -14.72 27.26
N GLU A 149 -36.11 -13.58 27.30
CA GLU A 149 -36.67 -13.03 28.53
C GLU A 149 -37.44 -14.16 29.25
N PHE A 150 -37.10 -14.34 30.53
CA PHE A 150 -37.76 -15.25 31.46
C PHE A 150 -39.20 -14.83 31.75
#